data_AF-A0A101GU11-F1
#
_entry.id   AF-A0A101GU11-F1
#
_cell.length_a   1.000
_cell.length_b   1.000
_cell.length_c   1.000
_cell.angle_alpha   90.00
_cell.angle_beta   90.00
_cell.angle_gamma   90.00
#
_symmetry.space_group_name_H-M   'P 1'
#
loop_
_entity.id
_entity.type
_entity.pdbx_description
1 polymer ?
#
loop_
_entity_poly.entity_id
_entity_poly.type
_entity_poly.pdbx_seq_one_letter_code
_entity_poly.pdbx_strand_id
1 'polypeptide(L)'
;MQLCKHRDKNYQLVNILLLGRKIDHDTLLWTVKQANATGTPSYDLVCFYLEIQTGAADPAGDGVKVKPVDFNKYDELIERGRQTSEE
;
A
#
# COMPACT_ATOMS: atom_id res chain seq x y z
N MET A 1 -28.30 -7.36 -7.06
CA MET A 1 -27.15 -6.48 -7.34
C MET A 1 -27.67 -5.12 -7.78
N GLN A 2 -27.61 -4.11 -6.90
CA GLN A 2 -27.96 -2.73 -7.27
C GLN A 2 -26.76 -2.09 -7.97
N LEU A 3 -26.74 -2.12 -9.31
CA LEU A 3 -25.80 -1.31 -10.08
C LEU A 3 -26.06 0.16 -9.73
N CYS A 4 -25.00 0.87 -9.32
CA CYS A 4 -25.01 2.23 -8.75
C CYS A 4 -26.11 3.13 -9.34
N LYS A 5 -26.88 3.83 -8.50
CA LYS A 5 -27.99 4.70 -8.97
C LYS A 5 -27.39 5.86 -9.80
N HIS A 6 -27.69 5.84 -11.09
CA HIS A 6 -26.81 6.30 -12.16
C HIS A 6 -27.02 7.78 -12.52
N ARG A 7 -26.58 8.72 -11.67
CA ARG A 7 -26.29 10.09 -12.14
C ARG A 7 -24.81 10.26 -12.50
N ASP A 8 -23.92 9.55 -11.80
CA ASP A 8 -22.47 9.79 -11.89
C ASP A 8 -21.65 8.72 -12.63
N LYS A 9 -22.20 7.58 -13.09
CA LYS A 9 -21.30 6.58 -13.70
C LYS A 9 -20.66 7.04 -15.00
N ASN A 10 -21.35 7.85 -15.80
CA ASN A 10 -20.76 8.43 -17.01
C ASN A 10 -19.65 9.42 -16.64
N TYR A 11 -19.84 10.19 -15.57
CA TYR A 11 -18.84 11.11 -15.05
C TYR A 11 -17.60 10.36 -14.51
N GLN A 12 -17.83 9.30 -13.72
CA GLN A 12 -16.77 8.43 -13.22
C GLN A 12 -16.02 7.76 -14.36
N LEU A 13 -16.72 7.23 -15.37
CA LEU A 13 -16.11 6.62 -16.54
C LEU A 13 -15.25 7.63 -17.31
N VAL A 14 -15.74 8.84 -17.55
CA VAL A 14 -14.96 9.90 -18.21
C VAL A 14 -13.71 10.24 -17.39
N ASN A 15 -13.83 10.38 -16.07
CA ASN A 15 -12.67 10.65 -15.22
C ASN A 15 -11.64 9.50 -15.26
N ILE A 16 -12.10 8.25 -15.28
CA ILE A 16 -11.24 7.08 -15.44
C ILE A 16 -10.54 7.10 -16.82
N LEU A 17 -11.26 7.44 -17.89
CA LEU A 17 -10.67 7.53 -19.23
C LEU A 17 -9.66 8.68 -19.35
N LEU A 18 -9.89 9.80 -18.65
CA LEU A 18 -8.95 10.91 -18.59
C LEU A 18 -7.64 10.54 -17.87
N LEU A 19 -7.67 9.61 -16.90
CA LEU A 19 -6.46 9.06 -16.28
C LEU A 19 -5.59 8.32 -17.31
N GLY A 20 -6.19 7.69 -18.32
CA GLY A 20 -5.47 6.99 -19.40
C GLY A 20 -4.59 7.89 -20.26
N ARG A 21 -4.73 9.21 -20.18
CA ARG A 21 -3.78 10.16 -20.82
C ARG A 21 -2.46 10.30 -20.07
N LYS A 22 -2.43 9.97 -18.77
CA LYS A 22 -1.28 10.17 -17.88
C LYS A 22 -0.65 8.86 -17.44
N ILE A 23 -1.42 7.77 -17.50
CA ILE A 23 -1.06 6.47 -16.94
C ILE A 23 -1.03 5.44 -18.05
N ASP A 24 -0.08 4.50 -17.93
CA ASP A 24 0.03 3.35 -18.80
C ASP A 24 -1.30 2.56 -18.87
N HIS A 25 -1.64 2.10 -20.08
CA HIS A 25 -2.94 1.51 -20.36
C HIS A 25 -3.15 0.17 -19.66
N ASP A 26 -2.11 -0.66 -19.52
CA ASP A 26 -2.21 -1.95 -18.86
C ASP A 26 -2.39 -1.78 -17.34
N THR A 27 -1.71 -0.78 -16.78
CA THR A 27 -1.86 -0.38 -15.37
C THR A 27 -3.27 0.12 -15.08
N LEU A 28 -3.81 1.00 -15.93
CA LEU A 28 -5.17 1.49 -15.77
C LEU A 28 -6.21 0.36 -15.93
N LEU A 29 -6.00 -0.54 -16.90
CA LEU A 29 -6.92 -1.67 -17.11
C LEU A 29 -6.92 -2.63 -15.92
N TRP A 30 -5.75 -2.87 -15.30
CA TRP A 30 -5.65 -3.71 -14.11
C TRP A 30 -6.40 -3.09 -12.93
N THR A 31 -6.22 -1.80 -12.66
CA THR A 31 -6.87 -1.10 -11.53
C THR A 31 -8.38 -1.03 -11.70
N VAL A 32 -8.87 -0.82 -12.92
CA VAL A 32 -10.30 -0.88 -13.24
C VAL A 32 -10.86 -2.30 -13.04
N LYS A 33 -10.12 -3.35 -13.38
CA LYS A 33 -10.54 -4.73 -13.08
C LYS A 33 -10.68 -4.98 -11.58
N GLN A 34 -9.75 -4.48 -10.76
CA GLN A 34 -9.86 -4.57 -9.29
C GLN A 34 -11.07 -3.81 -8.75
N ALA A 35 -11.28 -2.58 -9.22
CA ALA A 35 -12.43 -1.78 -8.81
C ALA A 35 -13.78 -2.40 -9.23
N ASN A 36 -13.83 -3.12 -10.36
CA ASN A 36 -15.02 -3.86 -10.78
C ASN A 36 -15.27 -5.12 -9.94
N ALA A 37 -14.22 -5.75 -9.41
CA ALA A 37 -14.35 -6.95 -8.57
C ALA A 37 -15.07 -6.69 -7.23
N THR A 38 -15.06 -5.44 -6.74
CA THR A 38 -15.77 -5.04 -5.51
C THR A 38 -17.28 -4.88 -5.70
N GLY A 39 -17.78 -4.91 -6.95
CA GLY A 39 -19.20 -4.77 -7.27
C GLY A 39 -19.74 -3.34 -7.24
N THR A 40 -18.95 -2.37 -6.78
CA THR A 40 -19.27 -0.94 -6.78
C THR A 40 -18.07 -0.12 -7.29
N PRO A 41 -17.82 -0.12 -8.60
CA PRO A 41 -16.69 0.63 -9.16
C PRO A 41 -16.91 2.13 -9.01
N SER A 42 -15.91 2.84 -8.47
CA SER A 42 -15.89 4.30 -8.35
C SER A 42 -14.53 4.84 -8.78
N TYR A 43 -14.49 6.12 -9.15
CA TYR A 43 -13.26 6.80 -9.51
C TYR A 43 -12.23 6.78 -8.36
N ASP A 44 -12.67 7.02 -7.14
CA ASP A 44 -11.79 7.03 -5.95
C ASP A 44 -11.16 5.65 -5.72
N LEU A 45 -11.92 4.58 -5.95
CA LEU A 45 -11.42 3.22 -5.83
C LEU A 45 -10.37 2.89 -6.91
N VAL A 46 -10.56 3.40 -8.13
CA VAL A 46 -9.55 3.27 -9.20
C VAL A 46 -8.28 4.05 -8.84
N CYS A 47 -8.39 5.27 -8.31
CA CYS A 47 -7.24 6.06 -7.85
C CYS A 47 -6.48 5.37 -6.73
N PHE A 48 -7.20 4.78 -5.77
CA PHE A 48 -6.60 4.00 -4.69
C PHE A 48 -5.78 2.80 -5.20
N TYR A 49 -6.32 2.01 -6.13
CA TYR A 49 -5.57 0.90 -6.72
C TYR A 49 -4.38 1.37 -7.57
N LEU A 50 -4.49 2.53 -8.22
CA LEU A 50 -3.39 3.16 -8.94
C LEU A 50 -2.27 3.55 -7.99
N GLU A 51 -2.58 4.17 -6.85
CA GLU A 51 -1.60 4.54 -5.83
C GLU A 51 -0.84 3.32 -5.28
N ILE A 52 -1.54 2.21 -5.04
CA ILE A 52 -0.92 0.94 -4.63
C ILE A 52 0.06 0.45 -5.70
N GLN A 53 -0.32 0.51 -6.97
CA GLN A 53 0.50 0.01 -8.06
C GLN A 53 1.70 0.91 -8.37
N THR A 54 1.54 2.23 -8.25
CA THR A 54 2.65 3.20 -8.37
C THR A 54 3.59 3.14 -7.17
N GLY A 55 3.05 2.91 -5.97
CA GLY A 55 3.84 2.73 -4.74
C GLY A 55 4.63 1.43 -4.72
N ALA A 56 4.22 0.42 -5.50
CA ALA A 56 4.98 -0.82 -5.67
C ALA A 56 6.21 -0.67 -6.57
N ALA A 57 6.35 0.44 -7.31
CA ALA A 57 7.49 0.72 -8.18
C ALA A 57 8.64 1.46 -7.48
N ASP A 58 8.46 1.90 -6.22
CA ASP A 58 9.55 2.41 -5.38
C ASP A 58 10.12 1.28 -4.50
N PRO A 59 11.33 0.76 -4.76
CA PRO A 59 11.99 -0.16 -3.83
C PRO A 59 12.57 0.54 -2.59
N ALA A 60 12.36 1.83 -2.35
CA ALA A 60 12.89 2.51 -1.18
C ALA A 60 12.11 3.79 -0.85
N GLY A 61 11.41 3.82 0.28
CA GLY A 61 10.85 5.09 0.74
C GLY A 61 10.21 5.12 2.11
N ASP A 62 9.36 4.15 2.47
CA ASP A 62 8.63 4.23 3.75
C ASP A 62 8.31 2.85 4.35
N GLY A 63 9.33 1.99 4.40
CA GLY A 63 9.33 0.94 5.40
C GLY A 63 9.69 1.58 6.73
N VAL A 64 8.77 1.56 7.71
CA VAL A 64 9.08 1.87 9.11
C VAL A 64 10.44 1.27 9.44
N LYS A 65 11.47 2.11 9.61
CA LYS A 65 12.81 1.66 9.99
C LYS A 65 12.74 1.16 11.42
N VAL A 66 12.31 -0.08 11.60
CA VAL A 66 12.43 -0.80 12.86
C VAL A 66 13.92 -0.86 13.15
N LYS A 67 14.39 -0.07 14.12
CA LYS A 67 15.76 -0.16 14.59
C LYS A 67 15.94 -1.58 15.14
N PRO A 68 16.84 -2.40 14.59
CA PRO A 68 17.17 -3.66 15.21
C PRO A 68 17.65 -3.36 16.63
N VAL A 69 17.02 -3.99 17.62
CA VAL A 69 17.42 -3.86 19.02
C VAL A 69 18.80 -4.49 19.14
N ASP A 70 19.77 -3.73 19.63
CA ASP A 70 21.12 -4.22 19.85
C ASP A 70 21.14 -5.14 21.07
N PHE A 71 21.30 -6.44 20.83
CA PHE A 71 21.27 -7.45 21.88
C PHE A 71 22.57 -7.52 22.69
N ASN A 72 23.66 -6.89 22.23
CA ASN A 72 24.95 -6.90 22.93
C ASN A 72 24.86 -6.30 24.34
N LYS A 73 23.91 -5.39 24.58
CA LYS A 73 23.66 -4.82 25.92
C LYS A 73 23.12 -5.85 26.92
N TYR A 74 22.43 -6.88 26.46
CA TYR A 74 21.99 -7.96 27.33
C TYR A 74 23.15 -8.88 27.70
N ASP A 75 24.08 -9.12 26.76
CA ASP A 75 25.28 -9.91 27.01
C ASP A 75 26.16 -9.25 28.09
N GLU A 76 26.33 -7.93 28.04
CA GLU A 76 27.04 -7.16 29.08
C GLU A 76 26.40 -7.30 30.47
N LEU A 77 25.06 -7.33 30.53
CA LEU A 77 24.32 -7.47 31.79
C LEU A 77 24.41 -8.90 32.35
N ILE A 78 24.40 -9.91 31.48
CA ILE A 78 24.56 -11.33 31.86
C ILE A 78 25.99 -11.60 32.35
N GLU A 79 26.99 -11.07 31.66
CA GLU A 79 28.41 -11.15 32.06
C GLU A 79 28.64 -10.49 33.43
N ARG A 80 28.06 -9.30 33.64
CA ARG A 80 28.16 -8.59 34.93
C ARG A 80 27.48 -9.36 36.08
N GLY A 81 26.36 -10.02 35.82
CA GLY A 81 25.65 -10.85 36.81
C GLY A 81 26.44 -12.12 37.22
N ARG A 82 27.26 -12.67 36.31
CA ARG A 82 28.18 -13.79 36.62
C ARG A 82 29.28 -13.37 37.58
N GLN A 83 29.84 -12.18 37.42
CA GLN A 83 30.93 -11.68 38.27
C GLN A 83 30.47 -11.37 39.70
N THR A 84 29.21 -11.03 39.91
CA THR A 84 28.65 -10.75 41.25
C THR A 84 28.15 -11.99 41.99
N SER A 85 28.16 -13.17 41.37
CA SER A 85 27.68 -14.42 41.99
C SER A 85 28.81 -15.31 42.54
N GLU A 86 30.06 -14.85 42.46
CA GLU A 86 31.25 -15.55 42.98
C GLU A 86 31.92 -14.81 44.17
N GLU A 87 31.19 -13.94 44.87
CA GLU A 87 31.56 -13.44 46.22
C GLU A 87 30.65 -14.03 47.31
#